data_AF-A0A7L0V999-F1
#
_entry.id   AF-A0A7L0V999-F1
#
_cell.length_a   1.000
_cell.length_b   1.000
_cell.length_c   1.000
_cell.angle_alpha   90.00
_cell.angle_beta   90.00
_cell.angle_gamma   90.00
#
_symmetry.space_group_name_H-M   'P 1'
#
loop_
_entity.id
_entity.type
_entity.pdbx_description
1 polymer ?
#
loop_
_entity_poly.entity_id
_entity_poly.type
_entity_poly.pdbx_seq_one_letter_code
_entity_poly.pdbx_strand_id
1 'polypeptide(L)' 'VKHVRGIPHSPIGQTIVERANHTIKEYLRKQKMPIVSDVNKRLNKVLFTLNYLSLTEGREGPPVVIHRQTIQGGQAQPIP' A
#
# COMPACT_ATOMS: atom_id res chain seq x y z
N VAL A 1 -21.54 0.71 2.13
CA VAL A 1 -20.24 1.06 2.75
C VAL A 1 -20.49 1.41 4.21
N LYS A 2 -19.81 0.77 5.16
CA LYS A 2 -19.91 1.09 6.60
C LYS A 2 -18.75 2.01 6.99
N HIS A 3 -19.03 3.15 7.61
CA HIS A 3 -18.01 4.12 8.00
C HIS A 3 -17.63 3.91 9.47
N VAL A 4 -16.35 3.73 9.74
CA VAL A 4 -15.80 3.61 11.10
C VAL A 4 -14.72 4.66 11.25
N ARG A 5 -14.70 5.35 12.40
CA ARG A 5 -13.70 6.38 12.73
C ARG A 5 -12.91 5.96 13.96
N GLY A 6 -11.67 6.43 14.03
CA GLY A 6 -10.79 6.20 15.18
C GLY A 6 -11.04 7.20 16.32
N ILE A 7 -10.18 7.12 17.33
CA ILE A 7 -10.17 8.02 18.48
C ILE A 7 -9.68 9.40 18.00
N PRO A 8 -10.37 10.51 18.37
CA PRO A 8 -9.89 11.85 18.06
C PRO A 8 -8.45 12.08 18.52
N HIS A 9 -7.65 12.77 17.71
CA HIS A 9 -6.25 13.11 17.98
C HIS A 9 -5.30 11.92 18.22
N SER A 10 -5.73 10.68 17.97
CA SER A 10 -4.89 9.49 18.07
C SER A 10 -4.80 8.78 16.70
N PRO A 11 -3.64 8.81 16.03
CA PRO A 11 -3.46 8.13 14.75
C PRO A 11 -3.25 6.61 14.90
N ILE A 12 -3.19 6.09 16.14
CA ILE A 12 -2.77 4.72 16.44
C ILE A 12 -3.65 3.68 15.71
N GLY A 13 -4.96 3.93 15.65
CA GLY A 13 -5.91 3.05 14.95
C GLY A 13 -5.72 2.98 13.43
N GLN A 14 -4.82 3.77 12.84
CA GLN A 14 -4.53 3.81 11.41
C GLN A 14 -3.03 3.60 11.11
N THR A 15 -2.26 3.10 12.07
CA THR A 15 -0.79 2.96 11.96
C THR A 15 -0.35 2.17 10.71
N ILE A 16 -1.12 1.17 10.28
CA ILE A 16 -0.81 0.39 9.07
C ILE A 16 -0.83 1.28 7.81
N VAL A 17 -1.82 2.16 7.69
CA VAL A 17 -1.95 3.09 6.56
C VAL A 17 -0.85 4.14 6.60
N GLU A 18 -0.52 4.65 7.79
CA GLU A 18 0.57 5.60 7.96
C GLU A 18 1.93 5.00 7.59
N ARG A 19 2.20 3.75 7.99
CA ARG A 19 3.39 3.02 7.57
C ARG A 19 3.43 2.85 6.04
N ALA A 20 2.31 2.51 5.43
CA ALA A 20 2.23 2.39 3.97
C ALA A 20 2.52 3.72 3.26
N ASN A 21 1.98 4.84 3.77
CA ASN A 21 2.27 6.18 3.27
C ASN A 21 3.77 6.52 3.37
N HIS A 22 4.42 6.16 4.48
CA HIS A 22 5.86 6.33 4.63
C HIS A 22 6.64 5.53 3.57
N THR A 23 6.28 4.25 3.34
CA THR A 23 6.91 3.44 2.30
C THR A 23 6.75 4.05 0.89
N ILE A 24 5.56 4.56 0.56
CA ILE A 24 5.31 5.21 -0.74
C ILE A 24 6.21 6.45 -0.90
N LYS A 25 6.31 7.29 0.13
CA LYS A 25 7.20 8.48 0.11
C LYS A 25 8.66 8.11 -0.10
N GLU A 26 9.13 7.06 0.57
CA GLU A 26 10.50 6.57 0.39
C GLU A 26 10.77 6.08 -1.04
N TYR A 27 9.83 5.34 -1.64
CA TYR A 27 9.97 4.89 -3.03
C TYR A 27 9.92 6.06 -4.01
N LEU A 28 9.08 7.06 -3.77
CA LEU A 28 9.05 8.29 -4.57
C LEU A 28 10.37 9.05 -4.53
N ARG A 29 11.07 9.05 -3.38
CA ARG A 29 12.39 9.68 -3.21
C ARG A 29 13.50 8.90 -3.92
N LYS A 30 13.37 7.57 -4.02
CA LYS A 30 14.33 6.69 -4.72
C LYS A 30 14.21 6.73 -6.24
N GLN A 31 13.07 7.16 -6.79
CA GLN A 31 12.91 7.29 -8.24
C GLN A 31 13.87 8.34 -8.81
N LYS A 32 14.64 7.97 -9.85
CA LYS A 32 15.44 8.94 -10.62
C LYS A 32 14.50 9.95 -11.28
N MET A 33 14.74 11.23 -11.05
CA MET A 33 13.87 12.34 -11.48
C MET A 33 14.30 12.87 -12.85
N PRO A 34 13.44 12.83 -13.88
CA PRO A 34 13.55 13.75 -15.01
C PRO A 34 13.14 15.17 -14.55
N ILE A 35 13.77 16.20 -15.13
CA ILE A 35 13.56 17.63 -14.85
C ILE A 35 12.07 18.03 -14.98
N VAL A 36 11.33 17.36 -15.87
CA VAL A 36 9.88 17.52 -16.03
C VAL A 36 9.24 16.14 -15.95
N SER A 37 8.67 15.80 -14.79
CA SER A 37 7.97 14.53 -14.62
C SER A 37 6.59 14.74 -13.98
N ASP A 38 5.58 14.18 -14.63
CA ASP A 38 4.20 14.17 -14.16
C ASP A 38 4.09 13.40 -12.84
N VAL A 39 3.59 14.07 -11.80
CA VAL A 39 3.41 13.54 -10.45
C VAL A 39 2.55 12.28 -10.45
N ASN A 40 1.50 12.22 -11.26
CA ASN A 40 0.60 11.07 -11.33
C ASN A 40 1.31 9.87 -11.94
N LYS A 41 2.07 10.06 -13.03
CA LYS A 41 2.86 8.99 -13.65
C LYS A 41 3.91 8.43 -12.69
N ARG A 42 4.51 9.29 -11.87
CA ARG A 42 5.47 8.88 -10.83
C ARG A 42 4.82 8.03 -9.76
N LEU A 43 3.69 8.50 -9.21
CA LEU A 43 2.93 7.77 -8.20
C LEU A 43 2.46 6.41 -8.74
N ASN A 44 1.91 6.38 -9.95
CA ASN A 44 1.47 5.13 -10.59
C ASN A 44 2.61 4.12 -10.74
N LYS A 45 3.82 4.56 -11.10
CA LYS A 45 4.99 3.67 -11.14
C LYS A 45 5.33 3.09 -9.77
N VAL A 46 5.33 3.91 -8.71
CA VAL A 46 5.58 3.42 -7.34
C VAL A 46 4.52 2.41 -6.93
N LEU A 47 3.25 2.73 -7.14
CA LEU A 47 2.14 1.84 -6.78
C LEU A 47 2.18 0.54 -7.59
N PHE A 48 2.55 0.59 -8.87
CA PHE A 48 2.72 -0.61 -9.68
C PHE A 48 3.84 -1.50 -9.13
N THR A 49 5.01 -0.92 -8.84
CA THR A 49 6.12 -1.66 -8.24
C THR A 49 5.69 -2.31 -6.93
N LEU A 50 5.11 -1.55 -5.99
CA LEU A 50 4.73 -2.06 -4.68
C LEU A 50 3.64 -3.13 -4.74
N ASN A 51 2.63 -2.99 -5.61
CA ASN A 51 1.48 -3.90 -5.63
C ASN A 51 1.66 -5.13 -6.52
N TYR A 52 2.52 -5.05 -7.55
CA TYR A 52 2.64 -6.11 -8.57
C TYR A 52 4.04 -6.73 -8.63
N LEU A 53 5.09 -6.01 -8.24
CA LEU A 53 6.48 -6.45 -8.42
C LEU A 53 7.22 -6.68 -7.10
N SER A 54 6.77 -6.10 -6.00
CA SER A 54 7.40 -6.27 -4.69
C SER A 54 6.99 -7.59 -4.04
N LEU A 55 7.98 -8.44 -3.78
CA LEU A 55 7.85 -9.60 -2.91
C LEU A 55 8.22 -9.17 -1.49
N THR A 56 7.30 -9.31 -0.56
CA THR A 56 7.57 -9.07 0.87
C THR A 56 8.01 -10.37 1.51
N GLU A 57 9.08 -10.32 2.31
CA GLU A 57 9.55 -11.49 3.04
C GLU A 57 8.43 -12.13 3.86
N GLY A 58 8.31 -13.46 3.77
CA GLY A 58 7.26 -14.23 4.43
C GLY A 58 5.89 -14.21 3.74
N ARG A 59 5.77 -13.66 2.53
CA ARG A 59 4.53 -13.74 1.73
C ARG A 59 4.74 -14.52 0.43
N GLU A 60 3.77 -15.35 0.07
CA GLU A 60 3.82 -16.27 -1.08
C GLU A 60 3.75 -15.57 -2.45
N GLY A 61 3.51 -14.26 -2.48
CA GLY A 61 3.49 -13.50 -3.73
C GLY A 61 3.27 -12.00 -3.55
N PRO A 62 3.21 -11.25 -4.67
CA PRO A 62 2.94 -9.83 -4.64
C PRO A 62 1.54 -9.51 -4.09
N PRO A 63 1.30 -8.30 -3.55
CA PRO A 63 0.01 -7.91 -2.97
C PRO A 63 -1.21 -8.19 -3.86
N VAL A 64 -1.09 -8.04 -5.18
CA VAL A 64 -2.17 -8.37 -6.13
C VAL A 64 -2.61 -9.84 -6.06
N VAL A 65 -1.67 -10.78 -5.91
CA VAL A 65 -1.95 -12.22 -5.86
C VAL A 65 -2.68 -12.53 -4.55
N ILE A 66 -2.19 -12.01 -3.44
CA ILE A 66 -2.78 -12.18 -2.11
C ILE A 66 -4.18 -11.59 -2.05
N HIS A 67 -4.38 -10.39 -2.61
CA HIS A 67 -5.69 -9.76 -2.68
C HIS A 67 -6.67 -10.63 -3.47
N ARG A 68 -6.26 -11.10 -4.66
CA ARG A 68 -7.09 -11.98 -5.49
C ARG A 68 -7.47 -13.27 -4.77
N GLN A 69 -6.51 -13.92 -4.11
CA GLN A 69 -6.75 -15.13 -3.31
C GLN A 69 -7.69 -14.86 -2.14
N THR A 70 -7.52 -13.74 -1.42
CA THR A 70 -8.38 -13.34 -0.29
C THR A 70 -9.84 -13.15 -0.76
N ILE A 71 -10.04 -12.46 -1.88
CA ILE A 71 -11.39 -12.24 -2.44
C ILE A 71 -12.00 -13.56 -2.93
N GLN A 72 -11.22 -14.45 -3.53
CA GLN A 72 -11.69 -15.75 -4.00
C GLN A 72 -11.96 -16.75 -2.86
N GLY A 73 -11.22 -16.66 -1.75
CA GLY A 73 -11.30 -17.57 -0.61
C GLY A 73 -12.32 -17.20 0.47
N GLY A 74 -13.04 -16.08 0.35
CA GLY A 74 -14.09 -15.67 1.29
C GLY A 74 -13.63 -15.30 2.70
N GLN A 75 -12.32 -15.30 2.97
CA GLN A 75 -11.76 -14.94 4.28
C GLN A 75 -11.63 -13.42 4.36
N ALA A 76 -12.57 -12.75 5.01
CA ALA A 76 -12.33 -11.42 5.54
C ALA A 76 -11.16 -11.53 6.53
N GLN A 77 -10.01 -10.92 6.21
CA GLN A 77 -8.88 -10.89 7.12
C GLN A 77 -9.33 -10.26 8.45
N PRO A 78 -9.16 -10.92 9.60
CA PRO A 78 -9.39 -10.28 10.88
C PRO A 78 -8.35 -9.18 11.03
N ILE A 79 -8.83 -7.96 11.22
CA ILE A 79 -8.02 -6.81 11.57
C ILE A 79 -7.58 -7.05 13.02
N PRO A 80 -6.28 -7.10 13.34
CA PRO A 80 -5.83 -7.09 14.73
C PRO A 80 -6.22 -5.78 15.43
#